data_AF-A0A3M7FB53-F1
#
_entry.id   AF-A0A3M7FB53-F1
#
_cell.length_a   1.000
_cell.length_b   1.000
_cell.length_c   1.000
_cell.angle_alpha   90.00
_cell.angle_beta   90.00
_cell.angle_gamma   90.00
#
_symmetry.space_group_name_H-M   'P 1'
#
loop_
_entity.id
_entity.type
_entity.pdbx_description
1 polymer ?
#
loop_
_entity_poly.entity_id
_entity_poly.type
_entity_poly.pdbx_seq_one_letter_code
_entity_poly.pdbx_strand_id
1 'polypeptide(L)'
;MGENITNSTLVKLMALSRDDVSHEAQGLIQRLASSIEAERQGTQLFITAQSLRLQEAHTEAHEVQNENLQLQAGLDIAKQQARTLSDEVGGLLEDLEASQEQCAALREELDAAERTSESLRRFVRSHGRGLRRKNRQLDEIRQHVKEKNREKADYREVVELVSKCLGMEVQELVDRSDDLLARGLNCSTMATHDLRYTIRDLEEATWRALQKSGKAMIPYITDDCIMQFPMGMKLTADSEPSTTDILYSPAFVPWKSFELSKVDVLPVGREGAVINYLARATRPPSGPAQGREEEEEEDVEFEALCSSVWRWEGSKWKMCFHQQTMTV
;
A
#
# COMPACT_ATOMS: atom_id res chain seq x y z
N MET A 1 -23.30 -79.21 9.54
CA MET A 1 -23.93 -80.49 9.94
C MET A 1 -22.94 -81.64 9.71
N GLY A 2 -21.94 -81.76 10.57
CA GLY A 2 -20.99 -82.88 10.60
C GLY A 2 -20.96 -83.40 12.02
N GLU A 3 -21.91 -84.29 12.34
CA GLU A 3 -22.11 -84.82 13.68
C GLU A 3 -20.93 -85.72 14.09
N ASN A 4 -20.32 -85.42 15.25
CA ASN A 4 -20.07 -86.27 16.44
C ASN A 4 -19.96 -87.82 16.34
N ILE A 5 -19.75 -88.41 15.17
CA ILE A 5 -19.71 -89.87 14.97
C ILE A 5 -18.39 -90.47 15.47
N THR A 6 -17.31 -89.69 15.53
CA THR A 6 -15.98 -90.17 15.92
C THR A 6 -15.89 -90.48 17.42
N ASN A 7 -16.41 -89.60 18.30
CA ASN A 7 -16.31 -89.81 19.75
C ASN A 7 -17.15 -91.01 20.25
N SER A 8 -18.34 -91.22 19.68
CA SER A 8 -19.22 -92.34 20.07
C SER A 8 -18.63 -93.71 19.65
N THR A 9 -17.98 -93.77 18.49
CA THR A 9 -17.38 -95.01 17.97
C THR A 9 -16.08 -95.36 18.69
N LEU A 10 -15.27 -94.35 19.04
CA LEU A 10 -14.00 -94.52 19.76
C LEU A 10 -14.24 -94.96 21.21
N VAL A 11 -15.26 -94.41 21.87
CA VAL A 11 -15.70 -94.85 23.21
C VAL A 11 -16.27 -96.28 23.17
N LYS A 12 -17.00 -96.66 22.11
CA LYS A 12 -17.51 -98.03 21.93
C LYS A 12 -16.40 -99.05 21.64
N LEU A 13 -15.37 -98.68 20.88
CA LEU A 13 -14.19 -99.52 20.64
C LEU A 13 -13.34 -99.72 21.90
N MET A 14 -13.18 -98.67 22.74
CA MET A 14 -12.51 -98.81 24.04
C MET A 14 -13.30 -99.67 25.03
N ALA A 15 -14.64 -99.69 24.95
CA ALA A 15 -15.49 -100.51 25.81
C ALA A 15 -15.43 -102.02 25.47
N LEU A 16 -15.11 -102.38 24.22
CA LEU A 16 -14.95 -103.78 23.78
C LEU A 16 -13.59 -104.41 24.18
N SER A 17 -12.65 -103.63 24.74
CA SER A 17 -11.31 -104.08 25.13
C SER A 17 -11.25 -104.80 26.50
N ARG A 18 -12.39 -105.05 27.16
CA ARG A 18 -12.41 -105.55 28.54
C ARG A 18 -12.48 -107.06 28.74
N ASP A 19 -12.80 -107.86 27.72
CA ASP A 19 -12.84 -109.33 27.82
C ASP A 19 -12.01 -109.98 26.68
N ASP A 20 -10.93 -110.70 27.05
CA ASP A 20 -10.05 -111.57 26.23
C ASP A 20 -9.83 -111.20 24.75
N VAL A 21 -9.42 -109.95 24.51
CA VAL A 21 -8.97 -109.50 23.19
C VAL A 21 -7.48 -109.82 23.02
N SER A 22 -7.11 -110.57 21.97
CA SER A 22 -5.71 -110.97 21.74
C SER A 22 -4.78 -109.75 21.65
N HIS A 23 -3.52 -109.93 22.05
CA HIS A 23 -2.48 -108.88 22.04
C HIS A 23 -2.33 -108.18 20.68
N GLU A 24 -2.75 -108.83 19.59
CA GLU A 24 -2.77 -108.29 18.23
C GLU A 24 -3.86 -107.22 18.03
N ALA A 25 -5.06 -107.41 18.59
CA ALA A 25 -6.16 -106.48 18.47
C ALA A 25 -5.97 -105.21 19.33
N GLN A 26 -5.30 -105.30 20.49
CA GLN A 26 -4.85 -104.10 21.23
C GLN A 26 -3.87 -103.26 20.42
N GLY A 27 -2.95 -103.90 19.69
CA GLY A 27 -2.04 -103.22 18.78
C GLY A 27 -2.76 -102.48 17.65
N LEU A 28 -3.83 -103.06 17.09
CA LEU A 28 -4.66 -102.42 16.07
C LEU A 28 -5.45 -101.23 16.63
N ILE A 29 -6.03 -101.35 17.83
CA ILE A 29 -6.76 -100.25 18.49
C ILE A 29 -5.81 -99.07 18.75
N GLN A 30 -4.60 -99.31 19.23
CA GLN A 30 -3.62 -98.24 19.48
C GLN A 30 -3.18 -97.54 18.19
N ARG A 31 -2.99 -98.29 17.10
CA ARG A 31 -2.67 -97.71 15.77
C ARG A 31 -3.84 -96.89 15.22
N LEU A 32 -5.07 -97.38 15.35
CA LEU A 32 -6.27 -96.64 14.94
C LEU A 32 -6.46 -95.37 15.78
N ALA A 33 -6.30 -95.43 17.09
CA ALA A 33 -6.38 -94.25 17.97
C ALA A 33 -5.31 -93.21 17.62
N SER A 34 -4.08 -93.64 17.35
CA SER A 34 -2.98 -92.76 16.92
C SER A 34 -3.26 -92.14 15.54
N SER A 35 -3.84 -92.92 14.61
CA SER A 35 -4.25 -92.44 13.28
C SER A 35 -5.37 -91.40 13.37
N ILE A 36 -6.38 -91.63 14.22
CA ILE A 36 -7.50 -90.70 14.42
C ILE A 36 -7.00 -89.40 15.07
N GLU A 37 -6.11 -89.48 16.05
CA GLU A 37 -5.53 -88.29 16.68
C GLU A 37 -4.65 -87.51 15.70
N ALA A 38 -3.88 -88.20 14.84
CA ALA A 38 -3.12 -87.55 13.77
C ALA A 38 -4.04 -86.86 12.73
N GLU A 39 -5.14 -87.49 12.32
CA GLU A 39 -6.14 -86.87 11.44
C GLU A 39 -6.84 -85.67 12.11
N ARG A 40 -7.13 -85.77 13.40
CA ARG A 40 -7.72 -84.67 14.18
C ARG A 40 -6.77 -83.48 14.27
N GLN A 41 -5.49 -83.73 14.57
CA GLN A 41 -4.47 -82.69 14.59
C GLN A 41 -4.27 -82.06 13.21
N GLY A 42 -4.24 -82.86 12.15
CA GLY A 42 -4.20 -82.38 10.76
C GLY A 42 -5.41 -81.49 10.42
N THR A 43 -6.61 -81.91 10.81
CA THR A 43 -7.85 -81.14 10.61
C THR A 43 -7.84 -79.84 11.42
N GLN A 44 -7.38 -79.87 12.66
CA GLN A 44 -7.28 -78.69 13.52
C GLN A 44 -6.28 -77.68 12.94
N LEU A 45 -5.11 -78.14 12.50
CA LEU A 45 -4.11 -77.30 11.83
C LEU A 45 -4.65 -76.70 10.54
N PHE A 46 -5.40 -77.48 9.74
CA PHE A 46 -6.04 -76.98 8.54
C PHE A 46 -7.07 -75.88 8.84
N ILE A 47 -7.94 -76.10 9.84
CA ILE A 47 -8.93 -75.09 10.27
C ILE A 47 -8.22 -73.83 10.76
N THR A 48 -7.20 -73.96 11.62
CA THR A 48 -6.44 -72.82 12.12
C THR A 48 -5.75 -72.06 10.99
N ALA A 49 -5.15 -72.76 10.01
CA ALA A 49 -4.55 -72.11 8.84
C ALA A 49 -5.58 -71.38 7.98
N GLN A 50 -6.78 -71.94 7.79
CA GLN A 50 -7.88 -71.27 7.07
C GLN A 50 -8.40 -70.05 7.83
N SER A 51 -8.57 -70.14 9.14
CA SER A 51 -8.97 -69.00 9.98
C SER A 51 -7.95 -67.87 9.93
N LEU A 52 -6.66 -68.19 9.94
CA LEU A 52 -5.59 -67.19 9.88
C LEU A 52 -5.57 -66.47 8.52
N ARG A 53 -5.71 -67.21 7.41
CA ARG A 53 -5.84 -66.62 6.06
C ARG A 53 -7.07 -65.73 5.92
N LEU A 54 -8.21 -66.12 6.51
CA LEU A 54 -9.41 -65.30 6.50
C LEU A 54 -9.23 -64.01 7.32
N GLN A 55 -8.50 -64.09 8.43
CA GLN A 55 -8.20 -62.92 9.24
C GLN A 55 -7.25 -61.96 8.51
N GLU A 56 -6.20 -62.47 7.85
CA GLU A 56 -5.30 -61.68 7.01
C GLU A 56 -6.07 -60.99 5.87
N ALA A 57 -6.91 -61.73 5.14
CA ALA A 57 -7.73 -61.16 4.07
C ALA A 57 -8.71 -60.08 4.56
N HIS A 58 -9.26 -60.23 5.77
CA HIS A 58 -10.14 -59.23 6.36
C HIS A 58 -9.37 -57.97 6.77
N THR A 59 -8.15 -58.12 7.29
CA THR A 59 -7.27 -56.98 7.60
C THR A 59 -6.88 -56.22 6.34
N GLU A 60 -6.44 -56.92 5.29
CA GLU A 60 -6.12 -56.31 3.99
C GLU A 60 -7.33 -55.57 3.39
N ALA A 61 -8.52 -56.19 3.42
CA ALA A 61 -9.75 -55.55 2.93
C ALA A 61 -10.08 -54.26 3.71
N HIS A 62 -9.87 -54.25 5.03
CA HIS A 62 -10.10 -53.07 5.86
C HIS A 62 -9.08 -51.96 5.59
N GLU A 63 -7.81 -52.30 5.35
CA GLU A 63 -6.77 -51.34 4.95
C GLU A 63 -7.12 -50.68 3.61
N VAL A 64 -7.47 -51.49 2.59
CA VAL A 64 -7.90 -50.98 1.28
C VAL A 64 -9.15 -50.10 1.38
N GLN A 65 -10.09 -50.45 2.27
CA GLN A 65 -11.27 -49.62 2.50
C GLN A 65 -10.90 -48.27 3.13
N ASN A 66 -9.96 -48.25 4.07
CA ASN A 66 -9.50 -47.03 4.72
C ASN A 66 -8.73 -46.13 3.73
N GLU A 67 -7.87 -46.70 2.89
CA GLU A 67 -7.18 -45.96 1.83
C GLU A 67 -8.17 -45.33 0.84
N ASN A 68 -9.21 -46.07 0.43
CA ASN A 68 -10.27 -45.53 -0.43
C ASN A 68 -11.02 -44.35 0.22
N LEU A 69 -11.29 -44.42 1.52
CA LEU A 69 -11.93 -43.31 2.24
C LEU A 69 -11.02 -42.08 2.30
N GLN A 70 -9.72 -42.26 2.51
CA GLN A 70 -8.75 -41.16 2.48
C GLN A 70 -8.64 -40.52 1.10
N LEU A 71 -8.60 -41.33 0.04
CA LEU A 71 -8.58 -40.84 -1.34
C LEU A 71 -9.86 -40.08 -1.70
N GLN A 72 -11.02 -40.57 -1.26
CA GLN A 72 -12.29 -39.90 -1.48
C GLN A 72 -12.35 -38.55 -0.76
N ALA A 73 -11.90 -38.48 0.50
CA ALA A 73 -11.81 -37.23 1.23
C ALA A 73 -10.85 -36.23 0.55
N GLY A 74 -9.70 -36.70 0.05
CA GLY A 74 -8.77 -35.88 -0.72
C GLY A 74 -9.37 -35.33 -2.01
N LEU A 75 -10.14 -36.15 -2.73
CA LEU A 75 -10.84 -35.74 -3.95
C LEU A 75 -11.89 -34.65 -3.66
N ASP A 76 -12.63 -34.77 -2.56
CA ASP A 76 -13.67 -33.81 -2.19
C ASP A 76 -13.06 -32.46 -1.77
N ILE A 77 -11.93 -32.47 -1.05
CA ILE A 77 -11.15 -31.26 -0.76
C ILE A 77 -10.67 -30.59 -2.06
N ALA A 78 -10.11 -31.36 -2.99
CA ALA A 78 -9.63 -30.82 -4.26
C ALA A 78 -10.76 -30.19 -5.10
N LYS A 79 -11.94 -30.82 -5.13
CA LYS A 79 -13.13 -30.26 -5.80
C LYS A 79 -13.59 -28.96 -5.15
N GLN A 80 -13.55 -28.88 -3.82
CA GLN A 80 -13.93 -27.66 -3.11
C GLN A 80 -12.96 -26.52 -3.42
N GLN A 81 -11.65 -26.79 -3.41
CA GLN A 81 -10.63 -25.81 -3.79
C GLN A 81 -10.80 -25.33 -5.25
N ALA A 82 -11.10 -26.24 -6.17
CA ALA A 82 -11.35 -25.88 -7.57
C ALA A 82 -12.58 -24.97 -7.74
N ARG A 83 -13.64 -25.16 -6.94
CA ARG A 83 -14.81 -24.26 -6.93
C ARG A 83 -14.44 -22.86 -6.43
N THR A 84 -13.74 -22.77 -5.31
CA THR A 84 -13.29 -21.49 -4.76
C THR A 84 -12.42 -20.73 -5.77
N LEU A 85 -11.47 -21.39 -6.42
CA LEU A 85 -10.65 -20.78 -7.47
C LEU A 85 -11.50 -20.33 -8.67
N SER A 86 -12.52 -21.10 -9.06
CA SER A 86 -13.43 -20.71 -10.14
C SER A 86 -14.23 -19.45 -9.79
N ASP A 87 -14.68 -19.32 -8.54
CA ASP A 87 -15.41 -18.15 -8.07
C ASP A 87 -14.50 -16.91 -8.01
N GLU A 88 -13.25 -17.07 -7.54
CA GLU A 88 -12.24 -16.01 -7.54
C GLU A 88 -11.91 -15.52 -8.95
N VAL A 89 -11.72 -16.44 -9.91
CA VAL A 89 -11.50 -16.08 -11.32
C VAL A 89 -12.72 -15.37 -11.92
N GLY A 90 -13.93 -15.77 -11.53
CA GLY A 90 -15.17 -15.08 -11.92
C GLY A 90 -15.18 -13.62 -11.45
N GLY A 91 -14.89 -13.37 -10.18
CA GLY A 91 -14.81 -12.00 -9.64
C GLY A 91 -13.75 -11.14 -10.33
N LEU A 92 -12.57 -11.71 -10.62
CA LEU A 92 -11.51 -10.99 -11.34
C LEU A 92 -11.90 -10.62 -12.78
N LEU A 93 -12.74 -11.43 -13.44
CA LEU A 93 -13.25 -11.12 -14.78
C LEU A 93 -14.25 -9.96 -14.73
N GLU A 94 -15.14 -9.93 -13.74
CA GLU A 94 -16.08 -8.82 -13.54
C GLU A 94 -15.34 -7.51 -13.26
N ASP A 95 -14.31 -7.54 -12.41
CA ASP A 95 -13.45 -6.38 -12.13
C ASP A 95 -12.70 -5.89 -13.38
N LEU A 96 -12.23 -6.81 -14.23
CA LEU A 96 -11.55 -6.47 -15.48
C LEU A 96 -12.51 -5.80 -16.47
N GLU A 97 -13.75 -6.29 -16.60
CA GLU A 97 -14.78 -5.68 -17.44
C GLU A 97 -15.13 -4.26 -16.96
N ALA A 98 -15.33 -4.07 -15.64
CA ALA A 98 -15.56 -2.75 -15.05
C ALA A 98 -14.39 -1.79 -15.31
N SER A 99 -13.15 -2.28 -15.20
CA SER A 99 -11.95 -1.48 -15.49
C SER A 99 -11.85 -1.09 -16.98
N GLN A 100 -12.23 -1.98 -17.90
CA GLN A 100 -12.28 -1.67 -19.33
C GLN A 100 -13.30 -0.58 -19.64
N GLU A 101 -14.46 -0.59 -18.99
CA GLU A 101 -15.50 0.42 -19.15
C GLU A 101 -15.03 1.80 -18.65
N GLN A 102 -14.35 1.84 -17.49
CA GLN A 102 -13.71 3.07 -16.98
C GLN A 102 -12.64 3.62 -17.93
N CYS A 103 -11.83 2.73 -18.52
CA CYS A 103 -10.82 3.14 -19.51
C CYS A 103 -11.45 3.72 -20.78
N ALA A 104 -12.60 3.20 -21.21
CA ALA A 104 -13.34 3.76 -22.33
C ALA A 104 -13.87 5.17 -22.02
N ALA A 105 -14.42 5.39 -20.84
CA ALA A 105 -14.88 6.71 -20.40
C ALA A 105 -13.74 7.75 -20.35
N LEU A 106 -12.59 7.37 -19.77
CA LEU A 106 -11.41 8.26 -19.71
C LEU A 106 -10.86 8.63 -21.10
N ARG A 107 -10.94 7.71 -22.08
CA ARG A 107 -10.55 8.02 -23.47
C ARG A 107 -11.47 9.07 -24.09
N GLU A 108 -12.77 9.01 -23.82
CA GLU A 108 -13.72 10.01 -24.33
C GLU A 108 -13.47 11.40 -23.72
N GLU A 109 -13.16 11.46 -22.42
CA GLU A 109 -12.77 12.70 -21.74
C GLU A 109 -11.47 13.29 -22.31
N LEU A 110 -10.47 12.44 -22.57
CA LEU A 110 -9.21 12.87 -23.19
C LEU A 110 -9.45 13.47 -24.57
N ASP A 111 -10.23 12.80 -25.42
CA ASP A 111 -10.60 13.31 -26.75
C ASP A 111 -11.35 14.65 -26.65
N ALA A 112 -12.22 14.83 -25.65
CA ALA A 112 -12.90 16.10 -25.40
C ALA A 112 -11.92 17.21 -24.97
N ALA A 113 -10.95 16.89 -24.11
CA ALA A 113 -9.91 17.82 -23.68
C ALA A 113 -9.00 18.24 -24.85
N GLU A 114 -8.63 17.30 -25.73
CA GLU A 114 -7.83 17.60 -26.92
C GLU A 114 -8.57 18.52 -27.90
N ARG A 115 -9.87 18.27 -28.14
CA ARG A 115 -10.72 19.16 -28.96
C ARG A 115 -10.77 20.58 -28.38
N THR A 116 -10.84 20.70 -27.06
CA THR A 116 -10.84 22.00 -26.35
C THR A 116 -9.48 22.70 -26.46
N SER A 117 -8.38 21.96 -26.26
CA SER A 117 -7.01 22.44 -26.41
C SER A 117 -6.74 22.96 -27.83
N GLU A 118 -7.16 22.23 -28.87
CA GLU A 118 -6.98 22.67 -30.25
C GLU A 118 -7.80 23.92 -30.56
N SER A 119 -9.01 24.04 -29.98
CA SER A 119 -9.83 25.26 -30.07
C SER A 119 -9.16 26.47 -29.41
N LEU A 120 -8.57 26.29 -28.22
CA LEU A 120 -7.77 27.33 -27.56
C LEU A 120 -6.53 27.69 -28.37
N ARG A 121 -5.82 26.72 -28.94
CA ARG A 121 -4.66 26.98 -29.82
C ARG A 121 -5.06 27.80 -31.04
N ARG A 122 -6.20 27.51 -31.67
CA ARG A 122 -6.73 28.33 -32.77
C ARG A 122 -7.06 29.75 -32.31
N PHE A 123 -7.68 29.90 -31.15
CA PHE A 123 -7.99 31.20 -30.55
C PHE A 123 -6.73 32.02 -30.26
N VAL A 124 -5.70 31.41 -29.67
CA VAL A 124 -4.41 32.05 -29.40
C VAL A 124 -3.69 32.39 -30.71
N ARG A 125 -3.75 31.53 -31.73
CA ARG A 125 -3.18 31.85 -33.06
C ARG A 125 -3.90 33.03 -33.73
N SER A 126 -5.22 33.16 -33.56
CA SER A 126 -5.99 34.27 -34.12
C SER A 126 -5.78 35.59 -33.36
N HIS A 127 -5.77 35.56 -32.02
CA HIS A 127 -5.65 36.76 -31.17
C HIS A 127 -4.21 37.14 -30.84
N GLY A 128 -3.27 36.19 -30.86
CA GLY A 128 -1.84 36.42 -30.61
C GLY A 128 -1.17 37.28 -31.69
N ARG A 129 -1.75 37.35 -32.89
CA ARG A 129 -1.33 38.32 -33.92
C ARG A 129 -1.73 39.76 -33.55
N GLY A 130 -2.91 39.94 -32.94
CA GLY A 130 -3.37 41.23 -32.42
C GLY A 130 -2.54 41.71 -31.22
N LEU A 131 -2.21 40.80 -30.30
CA LEU A 131 -1.35 41.09 -29.14
C LEU A 131 0.07 41.46 -29.53
N ARG A 132 0.68 40.77 -30.51
CA ARG A 132 2.00 41.16 -31.05
C ARG A 132 1.99 42.54 -31.70
N ARG A 133 0.90 42.89 -32.39
CA ARG A 133 0.72 44.22 -33.01
C ARG A 133 0.58 45.32 -31.95
N LYS A 134 -0.19 45.07 -30.89
CA LYS A 134 -0.34 45.97 -29.73
C LYS A 134 0.95 46.11 -28.91
N ASN A 135 1.72 45.03 -28.73
CA ASN A 135 3.04 45.10 -28.07
C ASN A 135 4.04 45.93 -28.88
N ARG A 136 4.05 45.79 -30.22
CA ARG A 136 4.90 46.62 -31.07
C ARG A 136 4.55 48.12 -30.94
N GLN A 137 3.26 48.45 -30.91
CA GLN A 137 2.80 49.82 -30.63
C GLN A 137 3.19 50.30 -29.22
N LEU A 138 3.12 49.44 -28.20
CA LEU A 138 3.56 49.77 -26.85
C LEU A 138 5.07 50.01 -26.76
N ASP A 139 5.87 49.25 -27.50
CA ASP A 139 7.33 49.44 -27.55
C ASP A 139 7.69 50.73 -28.29
N GLU A 140 6.99 51.08 -29.38
CA GLU A 140 7.09 52.38 -30.05
C GLU A 140 6.74 53.53 -29.09
N ILE A 141 5.64 53.40 -28.33
CA ILE A 141 5.25 54.38 -27.30
C ILE A 141 6.31 54.48 -26.20
N ARG A 142 6.84 53.36 -25.70
CA ARG A 142 7.91 53.35 -24.69
C ARG A 142 9.19 54.01 -25.19
N GLN A 143 9.55 53.79 -26.45
CA GLN A 143 10.71 54.41 -27.07
C GLN A 143 10.51 55.92 -27.21
N HIS A 144 9.31 56.34 -27.63
CA HIS A 144 8.96 57.76 -27.71
C HIS A 144 8.92 58.44 -26.33
N VAL A 145 8.43 57.74 -25.30
CA VAL A 145 8.47 58.20 -23.90
C VAL A 145 9.92 58.28 -23.40
N LYS A 146 10.79 57.34 -23.77
CA LYS A 146 12.22 57.40 -23.43
C LYS A 146 12.93 58.57 -24.11
N GLU A 147 12.64 58.83 -25.38
CA GLU A 147 13.15 60.01 -26.11
C GLU A 147 12.64 61.30 -25.47
N LYS A 148 11.34 61.40 -25.18
CA LYS A 148 10.73 62.53 -24.47
C LYS A 148 11.29 62.70 -23.05
N ASN A 149 11.63 61.61 -22.35
CA ASN A 149 12.25 61.67 -21.03
C ASN A 149 13.74 62.05 -21.12
N ARG A 150 14.42 61.75 -22.23
CA ARG A 150 15.74 62.30 -22.57
C ARG A 150 15.65 63.79 -22.84
N GLU A 151 14.63 64.26 -23.56
CA GLU A 151 14.33 65.69 -23.72
C GLU A 151 13.92 66.34 -22.38
N LYS A 152 13.30 65.62 -21.45
CA LYS A 152 13.05 66.10 -20.08
C LYS A 152 14.28 66.06 -19.17
N ALA A 153 15.38 65.42 -19.56
CA ALA A 153 16.63 65.55 -18.82
C ALA A 153 17.20 66.97 -18.94
N ASP A 154 16.90 67.70 -20.03
CA ASP A 154 17.14 69.15 -20.15
C ASP A 154 16.24 69.98 -19.21
N TYR A 155 15.08 69.47 -18.81
CA TYR A 155 14.22 70.16 -17.84
C TYR A 155 14.82 70.19 -16.44
N ARG A 156 15.79 69.32 -16.11
CA ARG A 156 16.50 69.39 -14.81
C ARG A 156 17.39 70.63 -14.72
N GLU A 157 18.01 71.01 -15.84
CA GLU A 157 18.81 72.23 -15.97
C GLU A 157 17.92 73.48 -15.89
N VAL A 158 16.73 73.43 -16.49
CA VAL A 158 15.72 74.50 -16.41
C VAL A 158 15.10 74.60 -15.02
N VAL A 159 14.83 73.50 -14.34
CA VAL A 159 14.30 73.48 -12.95
C VAL A 159 15.34 73.97 -11.95
N GLU A 160 16.62 73.66 -12.13
CA GLU A 160 17.71 74.28 -11.36
C GLU A 160 17.83 75.78 -11.62
N LEU A 161 17.66 76.23 -12.87
CA LEU A 161 17.65 77.67 -13.20
C LEU A 161 16.44 78.40 -12.59
N VAL A 162 15.25 77.81 -12.65
CA VAL A 162 14.01 78.37 -12.13
C VAL A 162 13.98 78.37 -10.60
N SER A 163 14.49 77.32 -9.94
CA SER A 163 14.70 77.27 -8.48
C SER A 163 15.66 78.36 -8.00
N LYS A 164 16.75 78.60 -8.75
CA LYS A 164 17.69 79.72 -8.49
C LYS A 164 17.04 81.11 -8.63
N CYS A 165 16.11 81.28 -9.56
CA CYS A 165 15.43 82.55 -9.81
C CYS A 165 14.27 82.82 -8.84
N LEU A 166 13.62 81.78 -8.30
CA LEU A 166 12.42 81.91 -7.45
C LEU A 166 12.68 81.68 -5.96
N GLY A 167 13.88 81.24 -5.56
CA GLY A 167 14.24 81.05 -4.15
C GLY A 167 13.47 79.93 -3.45
N MET A 168 13.07 78.88 -4.19
CA MET A 168 12.36 77.71 -3.66
C MET A 168 13.25 76.46 -3.69
N GLU A 169 13.15 75.60 -2.68
CA GLU A 169 13.88 74.32 -2.63
C GLU A 169 13.33 73.30 -3.62
N VAL A 170 14.24 72.61 -4.32
CA VAL A 170 13.96 71.60 -5.37
C VAL A 170 13.09 70.44 -4.87
N GLN A 171 13.13 70.15 -3.56
CA GLN A 171 12.46 69.02 -2.95
C GLN A 171 10.92 69.13 -3.01
N GLU A 172 10.33 70.31 -2.77
CA GLU A 172 8.86 70.50 -2.84
C GLU A 172 8.29 70.32 -4.26
N LEU A 173 9.10 70.53 -5.30
CA LEU A 173 8.70 70.36 -6.69
C LEU A 173 8.75 68.88 -7.13
N VAL A 174 9.70 68.13 -6.60
CA VAL A 174 9.88 66.69 -6.84
C VAL A 174 8.78 65.88 -6.14
N ASP A 175 8.42 66.26 -4.92
CA ASP A 175 7.40 65.56 -4.13
C ASP A 175 6.00 65.62 -4.77
N ARG A 176 5.68 66.67 -5.55
CA ARG A 176 4.43 66.76 -6.35
C ARG A 176 4.46 65.94 -7.65
N SER A 177 5.65 65.62 -8.17
CA SER A 177 5.83 64.83 -9.39
C SER A 177 5.67 63.33 -9.12
N ASP A 178 6.18 62.86 -7.98
CA ASP A 178 6.16 61.43 -7.63
C ASP A 178 4.76 60.91 -7.30
N ASP A 179 3.87 61.78 -6.81
CA ASP A 179 2.44 61.46 -6.56
C ASP A 179 1.66 61.16 -7.86
N LEU A 180 2.13 61.64 -9.02
CA LEU A 180 1.55 61.34 -10.33
C LEU A 180 2.07 60.03 -10.93
N LEU A 181 3.28 59.59 -10.57
CA LEU A 181 3.87 58.32 -11.03
C LEU A 181 3.34 57.11 -10.24
N ALA A 182 3.05 57.28 -8.95
CA ALA A 182 2.48 56.23 -8.10
C ALA A 182 1.10 55.74 -8.56
N ARG A 183 0.35 56.56 -9.32
CA ARG A 183 -1.00 56.22 -9.81
C ARG A 183 -1.01 55.37 -11.11
N GLY A 184 0.16 55.07 -11.70
CA GLY A 184 0.28 54.43 -13.01
C GLY A 184 0.81 52.98 -13.05
N LEU A 185 1.16 52.36 -11.91
CA LEU A 185 1.87 51.08 -11.87
C LEU A 185 1.12 50.00 -11.05
N ASN A 186 -0.10 49.66 -11.47
CA ASN A 186 -0.75 48.41 -11.05
C ASN A 186 -1.14 47.62 -12.31
N CYS A 187 -0.20 46.87 -12.87
CA CYS A 187 -0.50 45.94 -13.96
C CYS A 187 0.46 44.74 -13.98
N SER A 188 -0.07 43.60 -13.52
CA SER A 188 0.20 42.27 -14.05
C SER A 188 1.64 41.76 -13.98
N THR A 189 2.11 41.34 -12.79
CA THR A 189 3.32 40.52 -12.67
C THR A 189 3.34 39.66 -11.39
N MET A 190 2.26 38.93 -11.08
CA MET A 190 2.45 37.66 -10.38
C MET A 190 2.89 36.64 -11.43
N ALA A 191 4.20 36.57 -11.66
CA ALA A 191 4.82 35.47 -12.37
C ALA A 191 4.34 34.18 -11.71
N THR A 192 3.75 33.28 -12.49
CA THR A 192 3.39 31.92 -12.08
C THR A 192 4.66 31.24 -11.56
N HIS A 193 4.84 31.22 -10.24
CA HIS A 193 5.84 30.40 -9.59
C HIS A 193 5.55 28.95 -10.04
N ASP A 194 6.55 28.24 -10.58
CA ASP A 194 6.35 26.85 -10.99
C ASP A 194 5.76 26.08 -9.81
N LEU A 195 4.65 25.38 -10.05
CA LEU A 195 3.95 24.59 -9.04
C LEU A 195 4.93 23.64 -8.35
N ARG A 196 5.93 23.13 -9.07
CA ARG A 196 6.98 22.27 -8.49
C ARG A 196 7.74 22.93 -7.36
N TYR A 197 8.18 24.19 -7.54
CA TYR A 197 8.86 24.93 -6.47
C TYR A 197 7.89 25.24 -5.33
N THR A 198 6.64 25.59 -5.65
CA THR A 198 5.61 25.87 -4.63
C THR A 198 5.40 24.67 -3.71
N ILE A 199 5.20 23.47 -4.28
CA ILE A 199 4.94 22.25 -3.51
C ILE A 199 6.18 21.82 -2.74
N ARG A 200 7.36 21.91 -3.34
CA ARG A 200 8.62 21.64 -2.63
C ARG A 200 8.79 22.57 -1.42
N ASP A 201 8.58 23.87 -1.59
CA ASP A 201 8.73 24.85 -0.52
C ASP A 201 7.73 24.62 0.61
N LEU A 202 6.51 24.20 0.28
CA LEU A 202 5.49 23.83 1.25
C LEU A 202 5.82 22.55 2.00
N GLU A 203 6.38 21.54 1.33
CA GLU A 203 6.88 20.33 1.97
C GLU A 203 8.03 20.66 2.93
N GLU A 204 9.01 21.45 2.50
CA GLU A 204 10.10 21.93 3.36
C GLU A 204 9.56 22.75 4.54
N ALA A 205 8.56 23.61 4.32
CA ALA A 205 7.92 24.39 5.39
C ALA A 205 7.20 23.49 6.39
N THR A 206 6.62 22.38 5.93
CA THR A 206 5.98 21.37 6.78
C THR A 206 7.00 20.67 7.67
N TRP A 207 8.16 20.28 7.12
CA TRP A 207 9.27 19.75 7.92
C TRP A 207 9.83 20.77 8.94
N ARG A 208 9.97 22.04 8.54
CA ARG A 208 10.34 23.13 9.48
C ARG A 208 9.28 23.33 10.59
N ALA A 209 8.02 23.08 10.30
CA ALA A 209 6.96 23.12 11.31
C ALA A 209 7.10 21.97 12.33
N LEU A 210 7.40 20.76 11.85
CA LEU A 210 7.63 19.59 12.71
C LEU A 210 8.88 19.71 13.59
N GLN A 211 9.85 20.56 13.24
CA GLN A 211 10.95 20.93 14.15
C GLN A 211 10.50 21.77 15.36
N LYS A 212 9.31 22.40 15.29
CA LYS A 212 8.76 23.21 16.38
C LYS A 212 7.80 22.42 17.26
N SER A 213 6.81 21.77 16.65
CA SER A 213 5.77 20.98 17.32
C SER A 213 4.84 20.32 16.31
N GLY A 214 4.14 19.24 16.68
CA GLY A 214 3.13 18.61 15.84
C GLY A 214 2.03 19.60 15.41
N LYS A 215 1.49 20.39 16.35
CA LYS A 215 0.45 21.40 16.07
C LYS A 215 0.85 22.45 15.03
N ALA A 216 2.14 22.69 14.81
CA ALA A 216 2.60 23.66 13.83
C ALA A 216 2.37 23.17 12.38
N MET A 217 2.16 21.87 12.18
CA MET A 217 1.83 21.27 10.88
C MET A 217 0.36 21.51 10.47
N ILE A 218 -0.54 21.76 11.42
CA ILE A 218 -1.99 21.89 11.18
C ILE A 218 -2.34 22.86 10.03
N PRO A 219 -1.72 24.04 9.88
CA PRO A 219 -2.03 24.95 8.78
C PRO A 219 -1.70 24.41 7.38
N TYR A 220 -0.85 23.38 7.29
CA TYR A 220 -0.38 22.79 6.03
C TYR A 220 -1.19 21.57 5.60
N ILE A 221 -2.04 21.03 6.46
CA ILE A 221 -2.82 19.83 6.17
C ILE A 221 -4.32 20.14 5.99
N THR A 222 -5.01 19.26 5.30
CA THR A 222 -6.47 19.25 5.23
C THR A 222 -7.06 18.56 6.46
N ASP A 223 -8.31 18.87 6.77
CA ASP A 223 -8.99 18.29 7.94
C ASP A 223 -9.20 16.77 7.79
N ASP A 224 -9.29 16.29 6.54
CA ASP A 224 -9.42 14.88 6.14
C ASP A 224 -8.07 14.22 5.80
N CYS A 225 -6.94 14.80 6.22
CA CYS A 225 -5.62 14.30 5.86
C CYS A 225 -5.36 12.89 6.39
N ILE A 226 -4.91 12.00 5.51
CA ILE A 226 -4.53 10.62 5.84
C ILE A 226 -3.00 10.56 5.98
N MET A 227 -2.50 10.02 7.09
CA MET A 227 -1.07 9.78 7.29
C MET A 227 -0.79 8.30 7.49
N GLN A 228 0.13 7.75 6.71
CA GLN A 228 0.57 6.36 6.81
C GLN A 228 2.04 6.31 7.18
N PHE A 229 2.31 5.61 8.26
CA PHE A 229 3.65 5.44 8.82
C PHE A 229 4.08 3.96 8.72
N PRO A 230 5.38 3.70 8.88
CA PRO A 230 5.90 2.33 8.96
C PRO A 230 5.18 1.49 10.03
N MET A 231 5.29 0.17 9.93
CA MET A 231 4.63 -0.80 10.82
C MET A 231 3.09 -0.76 10.78
N GLY A 232 2.50 -0.24 9.69
CA GLY A 232 1.06 -0.30 9.45
C GLY A 232 0.23 0.74 10.22
N MET A 233 0.88 1.72 10.87
CA MET A 233 0.17 2.79 11.54
C MET A 233 -0.48 3.74 10.52
N LYS A 234 -1.80 3.86 10.57
CA LYS A 234 -2.60 4.76 9.73
C LYS A 234 -3.39 5.72 10.60
N LEU A 235 -3.23 7.01 10.38
CA LEU A 235 -4.00 8.07 11.01
C LEU A 235 -4.94 8.71 9.99
N THR A 236 -6.18 8.93 10.40
CA THR A 236 -7.21 9.64 9.64
C THR A 236 -7.93 10.61 10.56
N ALA A 237 -8.85 11.41 10.01
CA ALA A 237 -9.74 12.24 10.82
C ALA A 237 -10.59 11.41 11.80
N ASP A 238 -10.98 10.20 11.38
CA ASP A 238 -11.90 9.32 12.11
C ASP A 238 -11.20 8.16 12.86
N SER A 239 -9.87 8.08 12.84
CA SER A 239 -9.13 7.04 13.57
C SER A 239 -9.05 7.37 15.07
N GLU A 240 -8.79 6.34 15.89
CA GLU A 240 -8.48 6.53 17.31
C GLU A 240 -7.05 6.04 17.59
N PRO A 241 -6.08 6.94 17.87
CA PRO A 241 -6.19 8.40 17.88
C PRO A 241 -6.30 9.01 16.46
N SER A 242 -6.89 10.19 16.33
CA SER A 242 -6.99 10.89 15.04
C SER A 242 -5.65 11.54 14.65
N THR A 243 -5.50 11.92 13.38
CA THR A 243 -4.34 12.71 12.90
C THR A 243 -4.14 13.96 13.76
N THR A 244 -5.24 14.64 14.08
CA THR A 244 -5.23 15.88 14.88
C THR A 244 -4.82 15.61 16.33
N ASP A 245 -5.34 14.54 16.94
CA ASP A 245 -5.00 14.18 18.33
C ASP A 245 -3.50 13.90 18.49
N ILE A 246 -2.91 13.18 17.54
CA ILE A 246 -1.47 12.90 17.53
C ILE A 246 -0.65 14.19 17.39
N LEU A 247 -1.06 15.11 16.52
CA LEU A 247 -0.32 16.37 16.31
C LEU A 247 -0.45 17.34 17.50
N TYR A 248 -1.55 17.29 18.24
CA TYR A 248 -1.72 18.05 19.49
C TYR A 248 -1.13 17.35 20.73
N SER A 249 -0.76 16.07 20.60
CA SER A 249 -0.25 15.29 21.73
C SER A 249 1.00 15.92 22.34
N PRO A 250 1.07 16.07 23.68
CA PRO A 250 2.29 16.51 24.35
C PRO A 250 3.42 15.47 24.23
N ALA A 251 3.12 14.23 23.81
CA ALA A 251 4.12 13.20 23.54
C ALA A 251 4.80 13.37 22.18
N PHE A 252 4.37 14.34 21.35
CA PHE A 252 5.05 14.63 20.09
C PHE A 252 6.46 15.18 20.37
N VAL A 253 7.48 14.47 19.89
CA VAL A 253 8.89 14.90 19.97
C VAL A 253 9.28 15.60 18.65
N PRO A 254 9.57 16.92 18.67
CA PRO A 254 9.99 17.64 17.47
C PRO A 254 11.31 17.13 16.89
N TRP A 255 11.44 17.25 15.57
CA TRP A 255 12.70 16.94 14.89
C TRP A 255 13.76 18.01 15.22
N LYS A 256 15.00 17.57 15.44
CA LYS A 256 16.16 18.44 15.63
C LYS A 256 16.67 18.96 14.29
N SER A 257 16.88 18.06 13.32
CA SER A 257 17.28 18.40 11.96
C SER A 257 16.53 17.57 10.93
N PHE A 258 16.49 18.06 9.69
CA PHE A 258 16.04 17.30 8.54
C PHE A 258 16.77 17.73 7.27
N GLU A 259 16.88 16.83 6.31
CA GLU A 259 17.33 17.04 4.96
C GLU A 259 16.41 16.30 3.99
N LEU A 260 15.96 16.99 2.94
CA LEU A 260 15.19 16.40 1.85
C LEU A 260 16.09 16.26 0.62
N SER A 261 16.16 15.07 0.07
CA SER A 261 16.96 14.78 -1.12
C SER A 261 16.15 13.95 -2.13
N LYS A 262 16.63 13.83 -3.37
CA LYS A 262 15.94 13.11 -4.47
C LYS A 262 14.47 13.56 -4.61
N VAL A 263 14.26 14.87 -4.59
CA VAL A 263 12.91 15.47 -4.59
C VAL A 263 12.36 15.52 -6.01
N ASP A 264 11.25 14.84 -6.22
CA ASP A 264 10.50 14.85 -7.47
C ASP A 264 9.08 15.36 -7.23
N VAL A 265 8.66 16.36 -8.01
CA VAL A 265 7.30 16.90 -7.95
C VAL A 265 6.58 16.71 -9.28
N LEU A 266 5.41 16.08 -9.21
CA LEU A 266 4.52 15.83 -10.33
C LEU A 266 3.18 16.56 -10.14
N PRO A 267 2.89 17.60 -10.93
CA PRO A 267 1.54 18.15 -11.02
C PRO A 267 0.52 17.09 -11.44
N VAL A 268 -0.62 17.02 -10.76
CA VAL A 268 -1.76 16.15 -11.08
C VAL A 268 -2.98 17.03 -11.30
N GLY A 269 -3.21 17.38 -12.56
CA GLY A 269 -4.25 18.36 -12.92
C GLY A 269 -3.88 19.79 -12.51
N ARG A 270 -4.90 20.65 -12.34
CA ARG A 270 -4.72 22.07 -11.96
C ARG A 270 -4.66 22.29 -10.46
N GLU A 271 -5.28 21.40 -9.71
CA GLU A 271 -5.56 21.55 -8.28
C GLU A 271 -4.97 20.40 -7.46
N GLY A 272 -4.06 19.62 -8.06
CA GLY A 272 -3.38 18.50 -7.41
C GLY A 272 -1.89 18.47 -7.73
N ALA A 273 -1.11 17.93 -6.80
CA ALA A 273 0.30 17.60 -7.01
C ALA A 273 0.73 16.44 -6.10
N VAL A 274 1.72 15.69 -6.55
CA VAL A 274 2.39 14.64 -5.79
C VAL A 274 3.85 15.02 -5.65
N ILE A 275 4.42 14.84 -4.47
CA ILE A 275 5.85 14.99 -4.20
C ILE A 275 6.40 13.71 -3.61
N ASN A 276 7.54 13.26 -4.14
CA ASN A 276 8.30 12.11 -3.63
C ASN A 276 9.71 12.57 -3.26
N TYR A 277 10.24 12.09 -2.15
CA TYR A 277 11.57 12.47 -1.68
C TYR A 277 12.14 11.46 -0.68
N LEU A 278 13.46 11.51 -0.50
CA LEU A 278 14.16 10.85 0.59
C LEU A 278 14.34 11.85 1.72
N ALA A 279 13.78 11.56 2.89
CA ALA A 279 13.96 12.33 4.11
C ALA A 279 15.03 11.69 5.00
N ARG A 280 15.97 12.51 5.47
CA ARG A 280 16.84 12.18 6.61
C ARG A 280 16.54 13.15 7.73
N ALA A 281 16.25 12.67 8.92
CA ALA A 281 15.95 13.52 10.06
C ALA A 281 16.55 12.95 11.35
N THR A 282 16.79 13.82 12.32
CA THR A 282 17.28 13.44 13.64
C THR A 282 16.36 14.02 14.71
N ARG A 283 16.16 13.30 15.81
CA ARG A 283 15.43 13.80 16.98
C ARG A 283 16.06 13.30 18.27
N PRO A 284 15.85 14.01 19.39
CA PRO A 284 16.21 13.49 20.69
C PRO A 284 15.49 12.16 20.98
N PRO A 285 16.11 11.27 21.78
CA PRO A 285 15.48 10.03 22.23
C PRO A 285 14.15 10.28 22.95
N SER A 286 13.16 9.43 22.68
CA SER A 286 11.82 9.52 23.27
C SER A 286 11.73 8.66 24.56
N GLY A 287 11.96 9.24 25.74
CA GLY A 287 11.69 8.58 27.03
C GLY A 287 12.53 9.13 28.20
N PRO A 288 12.15 8.90 29.47
CA PRO A 288 13.07 9.12 30.58
C PRO A 288 14.22 8.12 30.48
N ALA A 289 15.45 8.59 30.58
CA ALA A 289 16.65 7.77 30.75
C ALA A 289 16.45 6.86 31.98
N GLN A 290 15.87 5.67 31.78
CA GLN A 290 15.67 4.71 32.85
C GLN A 290 17.03 4.08 33.16
N GLY A 291 17.77 4.72 34.07
CA GLY A 291 18.89 4.11 34.79
C GLY A 291 20.20 3.93 34.03
N ARG A 292 20.47 4.71 32.97
CA ARG A 292 21.82 4.82 32.41
C ARG A 292 22.45 6.15 32.84
N GLU A 293 23.53 6.02 33.60
CA GLU A 293 24.40 7.13 33.99
C GLU A 293 25.04 7.71 32.72
N GLU A 294 24.83 9.00 32.45
CA GLU A 294 25.70 9.93 31.71
C GLU A 294 26.40 9.42 30.41
N GLU A 295 25.83 8.46 29.69
CA GLU A 295 26.17 8.25 28.28
C GLU A 295 25.31 9.23 27.47
N GLU A 296 25.95 10.09 26.67
CA GLU A 296 25.28 10.97 25.71
C GLU A 296 24.33 10.12 24.84
N GLU A 297 23.04 10.10 25.15
CA GLU A 297 22.08 9.34 24.37
C GLU A 297 22.10 9.91 22.94
N GLU A 298 22.57 9.10 21.99
CA GLU A 298 22.68 9.50 20.59
C GLU A 298 21.29 9.87 20.03
N ASP A 299 21.26 10.90 19.19
CA ASP A 299 20.03 11.28 18.51
C ASP A 299 19.50 10.10 17.69
N VAL A 300 18.18 9.92 17.70
CA VAL A 300 17.54 8.92 16.86
C VAL A 300 17.53 9.41 15.42
N GLU A 301 18.25 8.71 14.55
CA GLU A 301 18.23 8.93 13.11
C GLU A 301 17.00 8.29 12.45
N PHE A 302 16.47 8.97 11.46
CA PHE A 302 15.33 8.55 10.66
C PHE A 302 15.67 8.75 9.18
N GLU A 303 15.62 7.67 8.41
CA GLU A 303 15.70 7.72 6.96
C GLU A 303 14.48 7.03 6.35
N ALA A 304 13.74 7.76 5.50
CA ALA A 304 12.54 7.24 4.87
C ALA A 304 12.30 7.82 3.47
N LEU A 305 11.75 6.98 2.59
CA LEU A 305 11.11 7.45 1.37
C LEU A 305 9.72 7.96 1.71
N CYS A 306 9.49 9.23 1.40
CA CYS A 306 8.26 9.92 1.70
C CYS A 306 7.51 10.27 0.40
N SER A 307 6.19 10.19 0.46
CA SER A 307 5.28 10.64 -0.59
C SER A 307 4.17 11.48 0.02
N SER A 308 3.92 12.66 -0.54
CA SER A 308 2.83 13.53 -0.11
C SER A 308 1.97 13.93 -1.29
N VAL A 309 0.66 13.99 -1.07
CA VAL A 309 -0.31 14.53 -2.04
C VAL A 309 -0.82 15.86 -1.54
N TRP A 310 -0.78 16.84 -2.42
CA TRP A 310 -1.21 18.21 -2.17
C TRP A 310 -2.42 18.53 -3.04
N ARG A 311 -3.42 19.19 -2.46
CA ARG A 311 -4.59 19.70 -3.18
C ARG A 311 -4.76 21.20 -2.96
N TRP A 312 -5.34 21.88 -3.94
CA TRP A 312 -5.71 23.28 -3.82
C TRP A 312 -7.07 23.40 -3.14
N GLU A 313 -7.12 23.99 -1.95
CA GLU A 313 -8.31 24.13 -1.12
C GLU A 313 -8.39 25.54 -0.52
N GLY A 314 -9.52 26.23 -0.70
CA GLY A 314 -9.71 27.55 -0.07
C GLY A 314 -8.67 28.60 -0.45
N SER A 315 -8.18 28.56 -1.70
CA SER A 315 -7.09 29.41 -2.22
C SER A 315 -5.71 29.14 -1.61
N LYS A 316 -5.47 27.95 -1.05
CA LYS A 316 -4.19 27.52 -0.51
C LYS A 316 -3.90 26.06 -0.90
N TRP A 317 -2.63 25.72 -1.05
CA TRP A 317 -2.22 24.33 -1.14
C TRP A 317 -2.17 23.72 0.25
N LYS A 318 -2.76 22.53 0.39
CA LYS A 318 -2.71 21.73 1.61
C LYS A 318 -2.42 20.28 1.30
N MET A 319 -1.65 19.64 2.17
CA MET A 319 -1.37 18.22 2.14
C MET A 319 -2.61 17.45 2.60
N CYS A 320 -3.08 16.50 1.79
CA CYS A 320 -4.24 15.65 2.10
C CYS A 320 -3.87 14.17 2.27
N PHE A 321 -2.66 13.79 1.89
CA PHE A 321 -2.12 12.46 2.11
C PHE A 321 -0.61 12.54 2.34
N HIS A 322 -0.12 11.75 3.28
CA HIS A 322 1.31 11.57 3.52
C HIS A 322 1.60 10.10 3.83
N GLN A 323 2.65 9.56 3.21
CA GLN A 323 3.12 8.21 3.46
C GLN A 323 4.63 8.21 3.65
N GLN A 324 5.10 7.39 4.59
CA GLN A 324 6.51 7.15 4.87
C GLN A 324 6.82 5.65 4.82
N THR A 325 7.92 5.29 4.16
CA THR A 325 8.46 3.93 4.14
C THR A 325 9.93 3.98 4.55
N MET A 326 10.30 3.26 5.62
CA MET A 326 11.70 3.19 6.07
C MET A 326 12.60 2.65 4.96
N THR A 327 13.75 3.27 4.76
CA THR A 327 14.84 2.69 3.97
C THR A 327 15.53 1.63 4.84
N VAL A 328 15.54 0.38 4.37
CA VAL A 328 16.14 -0.77 5.07
C VAL A 328 17.65 -0.63 5.16
#